data_AF-A0A8T3PZ35-F1
#
_entry.id   AF-A0A8T3PZ35-F1
#
_cell.length_a   1.000
_cell.length_b   1.000
_cell.length_c   1.000
_cell.angle_alpha   90.00
_cell.angle_beta   90.00
_cell.angle_gamma   90.00
#
_symmetry.space_group_name_H-M   'P 1'
#
loop_
_entity.id
_entity.type
_entity.pdbx_description
1 polymer ?
#
loop_
_entity_poly.entity_id
_entity_poly.type
_entity_poly.pdbx_seq_one_letter_code
_entity_poly.pdbx_strand_id
1 'polypeptide(L)'
;MRPPLRVASHLAPGVLPLYAFLADYLADSLGRRAEFSVATSYERCSQDVDDVCFVCSVPYLLFAELGHIHMQVVAAPVLIGARYSGRPIYFSDVVVHADSRYERFADLRGATSAYNEPFSHSGYLVVWHHLLSMGEGAGFFGQMVEAGFHAEALRMVAEGSVDAAAIDSQVLAIELRDHRDLAKRLRSIGTIGPSTIQPVVASTSRLTAAERASRFLVSAAYQSRPIASNRSIACSINASSPRAKPNARRAKGSRYVAGFNIVGASCSISARRSRATSALRRAMRPSISSSPPTFHALSFRSTSARSPRAIPISICIGSRMKP
;
A
#
# COMPACT_ATOMS: atom_id res chain seq x y z
N MET A 1 -33.76 -0.66 -12.40
CA MET A 1 -32.39 -0.11 -12.36
C MET A 1 -31.51 -1.12 -11.65
N ARG A 2 -30.35 -1.52 -12.20
CA ARG A 2 -29.45 -2.49 -11.56
C ARG A 2 -28.89 -1.91 -10.25
N PRO A 3 -28.61 -2.72 -9.20
CA PRO A 3 -27.96 -2.23 -7.99
C PRO A 3 -26.60 -1.58 -8.31
N PRO A 4 -26.10 -0.62 -7.51
CA PRO A 4 -24.79 0.00 -7.74
C PRO A 4 -23.64 -1.00 -7.60
N LEU A 5 -22.62 -0.92 -8.46
CA LEU A 5 -21.38 -1.68 -8.32
C LEU A 5 -20.56 -1.09 -7.16
N ARG A 6 -20.42 -1.85 -6.07
CA ARG A 6 -19.66 -1.42 -4.89
C ARG A 6 -18.18 -1.69 -5.13
N VAL A 7 -17.36 -0.65 -5.13
CA VAL A 7 -15.92 -0.74 -5.40
C VAL A 7 -15.14 -0.13 -4.24
N ALA A 8 -14.11 -0.84 -3.78
CA ALA A 8 -13.23 -0.37 -2.72
C ALA A 8 -11.79 -0.28 -3.18
N SER A 9 -11.07 0.77 -2.76
CA SER A 9 -9.62 0.80 -2.85
C SER A 9 -8.99 0.70 -1.46
N HIS A 10 -8.01 -0.20 -1.34
CA HIS A 10 -7.14 -0.38 -0.18
C HIS A 10 -5.70 0.04 -0.51
N LEU A 11 -5.51 0.80 -1.58
CA LEU A 11 -4.21 1.24 -2.06
C LEU A 11 -3.94 2.68 -1.64
N ALA A 12 -2.71 3.15 -1.87
CA ALA A 12 -2.24 4.43 -1.36
C ALA A 12 -3.16 5.61 -1.77
N PRO A 13 -3.33 6.64 -0.91
CA PRO A 13 -4.19 7.78 -1.22
C PRO A 13 -3.85 8.50 -2.55
N GLY A 14 -2.56 8.60 -2.90
CA GLY A 14 -2.11 9.26 -4.14
C GLY A 14 -2.58 8.58 -5.43
N VAL A 15 -2.93 7.29 -5.39
CA VAL A 15 -3.44 6.52 -6.55
C VAL A 15 -4.97 6.48 -6.62
N LEU A 16 -5.68 7.07 -5.65
CA LEU A 16 -7.16 7.06 -5.60
C LEU A 16 -7.84 7.61 -6.86
N PRO A 17 -7.39 8.70 -7.50
CA PRO A 17 -8.08 9.23 -8.68
C PRO A 17 -8.11 8.22 -9.84
N LEU A 18 -7.04 7.44 -10.02
CA LEU A 18 -7.01 6.35 -11.00
C LEU A 18 -8.03 5.26 -10.65
N TYR A 19 -8.09 4.85 -9.37
CA TYR A 19 -9.00 3.78 -8.96
C TYR A 19 -10.47 4.20 -8.95
N ALA A 20 -10.76 5.48 -8.69
CA ALA A 20 -12.10 6.04 -8.88
C ALA A 20 -12.52 6.01 -10.35
N PHE A 21 -11.64 6.42 -11.27
CA PHE A 21 -11.87 6.31 -12.71
C PHE A 21 -12.11 4.85 -13.15
N LEU A 22 -11.29 3.93 -12.66
CA LEU A 22 -11.47 2.50 -12.95
C LEU A 22 -12.80 1.99 -12.38
N ALA A 23 -13.22 2.41 -11.19
CA ALA A 23 -14.51 2.03 -10.62
C ALA A 23 -15.70 2.47 -11.49
N ASP A 24 -15.69 3.72 -11.96
CA ASP A 24 -16.72 4.24 -12.87
C ASP A 24 -16.73 3.44 -14.20
N TYR A 25 -15.57 3.23 -14.82
CA TYR A 25 -15.45 2.44 -16.05
C TYR A 25 -16.01 1.02 -15.89
N LEU A 26 -15.68 0.35 -14.79
CA LEU A 26 -16.15 -1.00 -14.52
C LEU A 26 -17.66 -1.04 -14.32
N ALA A 27 -18.21 -0.07 -13.60
CA ALA A 27 -19.65 0.03 -13.40
C ALA A 27 -20.38 0.26 -14.74
N ASP A 28 -19.89 1.17 -15.58
CA ASP A 28 -20.44 1.47 -16.90
C ASP A 28 -20.43 0.24 -17.80
N SER A 29 -19.34 -0.54 -17.80
CA SER A 29 -19.23 -1.78 -18.58
C SER A 29 -20.26 -2.85 -18.18
N LEU A 30 -20.79 -2.76 -16.96
CA LEU A 30 -21.81 -3.65 -16.42
C LEU A 30 -23.22 -3.03 -16.45
N GLY A 31 -23.38 -1.80 -16.97
CA GLY A 31 -24.64 -1.05 -16.95
C GLY A 31 -25.11 -0.73 -15.53
N ARG A 32 -24.18 -0.42 -14.63
CA ARG A 32 -24.41 -0.08 -13.21
C ARG A 32 -23.82 1.30 -12.91
N ARG A 33 -24.27 1.97 -11.85
CA ARG A 33 -23.54 3.11 -11.27
C ARG A 33 -22.44 2.61 -10.33
N ALA A 34 -21.32 3.31 -10.24
CA ALA A 34 -20.30 3.01 -9.24
C ALA A 34 -20.67 3.60 -7.86
N GLU A 35 -20.38 2.83 -6.81
CA GLU A 35 -20.28 3.30 -5.43
C GLU A 35 -18.85 3.04 -4.97
N PHE A 36 -17.99 4.06 -5.11
CA PHE A 36 -16.58 3.96 -4.78
C PHE A 36 -16.30 4.36 -3.32
N SER A 37 -15.46 3.58 -2.64
CA SER A 37 -15.08 3.80 -1.26
C SER A 37 -13.57 3.62 -1.06
N VAL A 38 -13.01 4.38 -0.13
CA VAL A 38 -11.64 4.19 0.36
C VAL A 38 -11.73 3.36 1.63
N ALA A 39 -11.16 2.17 1.61
CA ALA A 39 -11.20 1.28 2.75
C ALA A 39 -10.15 1.69 3.78
N THR A 40 -10.51 1.63 5.06
CA THR A 40 -9.62 1.93 6.19
C THR A 40 -8.89 0.69 6.72
N SER A 41 -9.20 -0.49 6.19
CA SER A 41 -8.61 -1.77 6.62
C SER A 41 -8.70 -2.80 5.50
N TYR A 42 -7.72 -3.70 5.42
CA TYR A 42 -7.69 -4.77 4.42
C TYR A 42 -8.76 -5.84 4.68
N GLU A 43 -9.19 -6.02 5.94
CA GLU A 43 -10.25 -6.96 6.33
C GLU A 43 -11.58 -6.68 5.63
N ARG A 44 -11.87 -5.42 5.26
CA ARG A 44 -13.10 -5.11 4.50
C ARG A 44 -13.16 -5.86 3.17
N CYS A 45 -12.03 -6.05 2.50
CA CYS A 45 -11.95 -6.86 1.27
C CYS A 45 -12.28 -8.34 1.55
N SER A 46 -11.85 -8.85 2.71
CA SER A 46 -12.06 -10.24 3.11
C SER A 46 -13.51 -10.51 3.55
N GLN A 47 -14.23 -9.48 4.03
CA GLN A 47 -15.63 -9.55 4.46
C GLN A 47 -16.65 -9.64 3.32
N ASP A 48 -16.21 -9.56 2.06
CA ASP A 48 -17.06 -9.70 0.87
C ASP A 48 -18.24 -8.71 0.83
N VAL A 49 -18.02 -7.48 1.31
CA VAL A 49 -19.03 -6.40 1.35
C VAL A 49 -19.05 -5.52 0.09
N ASP A 50 -17.98 -5.60 -0.72
CA ASP A 50 -17.80 -4.91 -1.99
C ASP A 50 -17.85 -5.92 -3.15
N ASP A 51 -18.27 -5.46 -4.32
CA ASP A 51 -18.30 -6.30 -5.51
C ASP A 51 -16.89 -6.44 -6.11
N VAL A 52 -16.08 -5.37 -6.02
CA VAL A 52 -14.70 -5.28 -6.55
C VAL A 52 -13.80 -4.56 -5.55
N CYS A 53 -12.58 -5.06 -5.37
CA CYS A 53 -11.54 -4.41 -4.56
C CYS A 53 -10.23 -4.22 -5.34
N PHE A 54 -9.61 -3.06 -5.16
CA PHE A 54 -8.20 -2.84 -5.46
C PHE A 54 -7.41 -3.06 -4.16
N VAL A 55 -6.56 -4.07 -4.12
CA VAL A 55 -5.95 -4.55 -2.86
C VAL A 55 -4.47 -4.81 -3.04
N CYS A 56 -3.67 -4.54 -2.00
CA CYS A 56 -2.26 -4.89 -2.00
C CYS A 56 -2.10 -6.42 -2.07
N SER A 57 -1.10 -6.90 -2.81
CA SER A 57 -0.88 -8.33 -3.06
C SER A 57 -0.67 -9.13 -1.78
N VAL A 58 0.00 -8.56 -0.78
CA VAL A 58 0.34 -9.25 0.49
C VAL A 58 -0.92 -9.54 1.32
N PRO A 59 -1.76 -8.54 1.69
CA PRO A 59 -3.02 -8.81 2.38
C PRO A 59 -3.93 -9.78 1.61
N TYR A 60 -4.02 -9.64 0.28
CA TYR A 60 -4.83 -10.56 -0.54
C TYR A 60 -4.35 -12.00 -0.41
N LEU A 61 -3.05 -12.26 -0.61
CA LEU A 61 -2.49 -13.60 -0.52
C LEU A 61 -2.62 -14.18 0.89
N LEU A 62 -2.43 -13.37 1.93
CA LEU A 62 -2.60 -13.81 3.32
C LEU A 62 -4.05 -14.25 3.60
N PHE A 63 -5.04 -13.47 3.17
CA PHE A 63 -6.44 -13.87 3.36
C PHE A 63 -6.84 -15.06 2.49
N ALA A 64 -6.27 -15.19 1.28
CA ALA A 64 -6.49 -16.34 0.40
C ALA A 64 -5.95 -17.63 1.02
N GLU A 65 -4.73 -17.60 1.54
CA GLU A 65 -4.10 -18.75 2.20
C GLU A 65 -4.87 -19.18 3.45
N LEU A 66 -5.41 -18.21 4.20
CA LEU A 66 -6.25 -18.48 5.37
C LEU A 66 -7.69 -18.90 5.04
N GLY A 67 -8.08 -18.93 3.76
CA GLY A 67 -9.46 -19.23 3.34
C GLY A 67 -10.48 -18.18 3.80
N HIS A 68 -10.04 -16.94 4.04
CA HIS A 68 -10.84 -15.85 4.62
C HIS A 68 -11.26 -14.79 3.59
N ILE A 69 -11.09 -15.05 2.29
CA ILE A 69 -11.51 -14.15 1.21
C ILE A 69 -12.27 -14.92 0.15
N HIS A 70 -13.44 -14.40 -0.23
CA HIS A 70 -14.30 -14.97 -1.27
C HIS A 70 -14.22 -14.19 -2.59
N MET A 71 -13.06 -13.57 -2.84
CA MET A 71 -12.79 -12.80 -4.05
C MET A 71 -11.71 -13.50 -4.87
N GLN A 72 -11.81 -13.40 -6.20
CA GLN A 72 -10.82 -13.91 -7.13
C GLN A 72 -10.16 -12.77 -7.89
N VAL A 73 -8.90 -12.93 -8.28
CA VAL A 73 -8.23 -12.01 -9.21
C VAL A 73 -8.95 -12.03 -10.55
N VAL A 74 -9.35 -10.85 -11.03
CA VAL A 74 -9.98 -10.67 -12.35
C VAL A 74 -9.14 -9.84 -13.31
N ALA A 75 -8.22 -9.01 -12.79
CA ALA A 75 -7.30 -8.25 -13.61
C ALA A 75 -6.00 -7.92 -12.87
N ALA A 76 -4.95 -7.61 -13.64
CA ALA A 76 -3.66 -7.17 -13.15
C ALA A 76 -3.22 -5.92 -13.95
N PRO A 77 -3.09 -4.74 -13.32
CA PRO A 77 -2.70 -3.53 -14.03
C PRO A 77 -1.31 -3.57 -14.69
N VAL A 78 -1.17 -2.98 -15.87
CA VAL A 78 0.10 -2.84 -16.59
C VAL A 78 0.48 -1.36 -16.62
N LEU A 79 1.51 -1.01 -15.85
CA LEU A 79 2.04 0.34 -15.84
C LEU A 79 2.74 0.64 -17.17
N ILE A 80 2.57 1.86 -17.70
CA ILE A 80 3.28 2.29 -18.90
C ILE A 80 4.64 2.87 -18.53
N GLY A 81 5.65 2.42 -19.25
CA GLY A 81 7.03 2.83 -19.09
C GLY A 81 7.96 1.73 -19.54
N ALA A 82 9.13 2.11 -20.08
CA ALA A 82 10.10 1.15 -20.62
C ALA A 82 10.47 0.07 -19.59
N ARG A 83 10.60 0.43 -18.31
CA ARG A 83 10.95 -0.49 -17.21
C ARG A 83 9.91 -1.58 -16.92
N TYR A 84 8.66 -1.40 -17.36
CA TYR A 84 7.59 -2.37 -17.11
C TYR A 84 7.42 -3.36 -18.27
N SER A 85 7.98 -3.06 -19.45
CA SER A 85 7.96 -3.92 -20.65
C SER A 85 6.58 -4.51 -21.00
N GLY A 86 5.51 -3.75 -20.78
CA GLY A 86 4.13 -4.20 -21.02
C GLY A 86 3.66 -5.35 -20.11
N ARG A 87 4.36 -5.59 -18.99
CA ARG A 87 4.05 -6.64 -18.02
C ARG A 87 3.35 -6.06 -16.78
N PRO A 88 2.49 -6.84 -16.10
CA PRO A 88 1.82 -6.43 -14.87
C PRO A 88 2.78 -6.51 -13.67
N ILE A 89 3.83 -5.70 -13.73
CA ILE A 89 4.90 -5.65 -12.74
C ILE A 89 5.10 -4.22 -12.25
N TYR A 90 5.65 -4.11 -11.05
CA TYR A 90 6.10 -2.85 -10.50
C TYR A 90 7.38 -3.07 -9.68
N PHE A 91 7.92 -1.99 -9.14
CA PHE A 91 9.16 -2.01 -8.38
C PHE A 91 9.02 -1.24 -7.07
N SER A 92 9.95 -1.52 -6.16
CA SER A 92 10.20 -0.69 -5.00
C SER A 92 11.46 0.13 -5.24
N ASP A 93 11.31 1.44 -5.42
CA ASP A 93 12.42 2.37 -5.62
C ASP A 93 12.88 2.91 -4.27
N VAL A 94 14.19 2.81 -4.03
CA VAL A 94 14.83 3.23 -2.79
C VAL A 94 15.24 4.68 -2.97
N VAL A 95 14.66 5.56 -2.15
CA VAL A 95 14.73 7.01 -2.28
C VAL A 95 15.48 7.59 -1.09
N VAL A 96 16.35 8.56 -1.35
CA VAL A 96 17.09 9.36 -0.37
C VAL A 96 16.96 10.85 -0.68
N HIS A 97 17.38 11.71 0.25
CA HIS A 97 17.52 13.13 -0.03
C HIS A 97 18.53 13.36 -1.17
N ALA A 98 18.30 14.36 -2.03
CA ALA A 98 19.14 14.66 -3.19
C ALA A 98 20.61 14.87 -2.81
N ASP A 99 20.85 15.62 -1.73
CA ASP A 99 22.19 15.92 -1.19
C ASP A 99 22.76 14.84 -0.25
N SER A 100 22.09 13.68 -0.15
CA SER A 100 22.57 12.59 0.71
C SER A 100 23.89 12.00 0.20
N ARG A 101 24.73 11.53 1.12
CA ARG A 101 25.97 10.79 0.82
C ARG A 101 25.75 9.35 0.32
N TYR A 102 24.53 8.81 0.48
CA TYR A 102 24.24 7.42 0.12
C TYR A 102 24.08 7.29 -1.39
N GLU A 103 24.78 6.36 -2.04
CA GLU A 103 24.75 6.21 -3.50
C GLU A 103 24.07 4.93 -3.96
N ARG A 104 24.05 3.91 -3.11
CA ARG A 104 23.45 2.60 -3.36
C ARG A 104 22.86 2.01 -2.09
N PHE A 105 22.00 0.99 -2.24
CA PHE A 105 21.32 0.35 -1.10
C PHE A 105 22.28 -0.11 0.01
N ALA A 106 23.43 -0.68 -0.35
CA ALA A 106 24.42 -1.18 0.61
C ALA A 106 25.00 -0.09 1.53
N ASP A 107 24.99 1.17 1.11
CA ASP A 107 25.50 2.28 1.92
C ASP A 107 24.54 2.65 3.07
N LEU A 108 23.29 2.17 3.04
CA LEU A 108 22.28 2.43 4.05
C LEU A 108 22.48 1.64 5.36
N ARG A 109 23.59 0.93 5.51
CA ARG A 109 23.91 0.27 6.78
C ARG A 109 24.01 1.30 7.90
N GLY A 110 23.29 1.07 8.99
CA GLY A 110 23.20 1.98 10.13
C GLY A 110 22.35 3.22 9.88
N ALA A 111 21.77 3.40 8.69
CA ALA A 111 20.89 4.52 8.38
C ALA A 111 19.51 4.36 9.04
N THR A 112 18.78 5.47 9.15
CA THR A 112 17.37 5.50 9.54
C THR A 112 16.51 5.40 8.28
N SER A 113 15.73 4.33 8.12
CA SER A 113 14.82 4.18 6.98
C SER A 113 13.36 4.25 7.42
N ALA A 114 12.53 4.93 6.64
CA ALA A 114 11.08 4.89 6.80
C ALA A 114 10.46 3.77 5.95
N TYR A 115 9.39 3.17 6.46
CA TYR A 115 8.48 2.30 5.72
C TYR A 115 7.04 2.78 5.93
N ASN A 116 6.13 2.50 5.00
CA ASN A 116 4.75 2.96 5.14
C ASN A 116 4.01 2.17 6.22
N GLU A 117 3.83 0.86 6.06
CA GLU A 117 3.11 0.03 7.05
C GLU A 117 3.55 -1.44 6.99
N PRO A 118 3.36 -2.24 8.04
CA PRO A 118 3.89 -3.61 8.14
C PRO A 118 3.37 -4.61 7.12
N PHE A 119 2.21 -4.38 6.50
CA PHE A 119 1.64 -5.26 5.47
C PHE A 119 1.90 -4.73 4.04
N SER A 120 2.72 -3.69 3.93
CA SER A 120 3.17 -3.17 2.64
C SER A 120 4.13 -4.14 1.95
N HIS A 121 3.84 -4.46 0.70
CA HIS A 121 4.78 -5.23 -0.11
C HIS A 121 6.03 -4.41 -0.46
N SER A 122 5.86 -3.29 -1.16
CA SER A 122 6.96 -2.47 -1.68
C SER A 122 7.74 -1.72 -0.61
N GLY A 123 7.06 -1.20 0.41
CA GLY A 123 7.71 -0.38 1.44
C GLY A 123 8.32 -1.17 2.60
N TYR A 124 7.94 -2.44 2.78
CA TYR A 124 8.35 -3.22 3.94
C TYR A 124 8.82 -4.64 3.60
N LEU A 125 7.93 -5.52 3.13
CA LEU A 125 8.27 -6.93 2.98
C LEU A 125 9.33 -7.21 1.90
N VAL A 126 9.29 -6.50 0.78
CA VAL A 126 10.32 -6.67 -0.27
C VAL A 126 11.69 -6.16 0.19
N VAL A 127 11.73 -5.17 1.10
CA VAL A 127 12.96 -4.66 1.70
C VAL A 127 13.56 -5.73 2.60
N TRP A 128 12.76 -6.34 3.48
CA TRP A 128 13.21 -7.46 4.32
C TRP A 128 13.70 -8.64 3.51
N HIS A 129 12.96 -9.03 2.46
CA HIS A 129 13.40 -10.08 1.55
C HIS A 129 14.73 -9.73 0.88
N HIS A 130 14.91 -8.48 0.45
CA HIS A 130 16.16 -8.03 -0.14
C HIS A 130 17.33 -8.08 0.86
N LEU A 131 17.14 -7.65 2.10
CA LEU A 131 18.14 -7.78 3.16
C LEU A 131 18.56 -9.24 3.36
N LEU A 132 17.58 -10.14 3.55
CA LEU A 132 17.86 -11.57 3.73
C LEU A 132 18.61 -12.16 2.53
N SER A 133 18.30 -11.75 1.31
CA SER A 133 18.99 -12.21 0.10
C SER A 133 20.46 -11.78 0.03
N MET A 134 20.83 -10.72 0.73
CA MET A 134 22.22 -10.25 0.86
C MET A 134 22.94 -10.85 2.07
N GLY A 135 22.30 -11.74 2.83
CA GLY A 135 22.82 -12.26 4.10
C GLY A 135 22.69 -11.27 5.27
N GLU A 136 21.88 -10.22 5.11
CA GLU A 136 21.64 -9.20 6.11
C GLU A 136 20.36 -9.48 6.92
N GLY A 137 20.26 -8.84 8.09
CA GLY A 137 19.11 -9.01 8.99
C GLY A 137 18.67 -7.69 9.62
N ALA A 138 18.00 -7.80 10.78
CA ALA A 138 17.39 -6.65 11.44
C ALA A 138 18.37 -5.58 11.91
N GLY A 139 19.66 -5.90 12.03
CA GLY A 139 20.73 -4.95 12.37
C GLY A 139 21.29 -4.18 11.18
N PHE A 140 20.77 -4.35 9.96
CA PHE A 140 21.26 -3.62 8.79
C PHE A 140 20.99 -2.12 8.92
N PHE A 141 19.73 -1.74 9.15
CA PHE A 141 19.37 -0.35 9.43
C PHE A 141 19.61 -0.05 10.91
N GLY A 142 20.01 1.18 11.22
CA GLY A 142 20.13 1.64 12.61
C GLY A 142 18.75 1.82 13.24
N GLN A 143 17.77 2.26 12.43
CA GLN A 143 16.38 2.44 12.84
C GLN A 143 15.43 2.28 11.66
N MET A 144 14.26 1.69 11.91
CA MET A 144 13.13 1.59 10.98
C MET A 144 11.93 2.36 11.54
N VAL A 145 11.42 3.34 10.80
CA VAL A 145 10.31 4.21 11.23
C VAL A 145 9.04 3.92 10.43
N GLU A 146 7.93 3.65 11.11
CA GLU A 146 6.62 3.51 10.47
C GLU A 146 6.03 4.90 10.17
N ALA A 147 5.85 5.21 8.89
CA ALA A 147 5.33 6.48 8.41
C ALA A 147 3.81 6.45 8.15
N GLY A 148 3.18 5.28 8.20
CA GLY A 148 1.79 5.03 7.79
C GLY A 148 1.59 4.97 6.27
N PHE A 149 2.10 5.97 5.53
CA PHE A 149 1.89 6.09 4.08
C PHE A 149 3.19 6.39 3.32
N HIS A 150 3.24 6.00 2.04
CA HIS A 150 4.37 6.29 1.16
C HIS A 150 4.62 7.80 1.01
N ALA A 151 3.58 8.62 0.89
CA ALA A 151 3.71 10.08 0.79
C ALA A 151 4.36 10.68 2.04
N GLU A 152 4.05 10.16 3.22
CA GLU A 152 4.66 10.60 4.47
C GLU A 152 6.13 10.16 4.55
N ALA A 153 6.44 8.92 4.18
CA ALA A 153 7.83 8.44 4.09
C ALA A 153 8.68 9.31 3.14
N LEU A 154 8.12 9.73 1.99
CA LEU A 154 8.77 10.65 1.05
C LEU A 154 9.01 12.03 1.68
N ARG A 155 8.04 12.58 2.42
CA ARG A 155 8.21 13.84 3.16
C ARG A 155 9.32 13.74 4.19
N MET A 156 9.34 12.67 4.99
CA MET A 156 10.35 12.46 6.02
C MET A 156 11.76 12.45 5.41
N VAL A 157 11.95 11.78 4.27
CA VAL A 157 13.23 11.81 3.53
C VAL A 157 13.54 13.21 3.00
N ALA A 158 12.56 13.90 2.41
CA ALA A 158 12.74 15.25 1.84
C ALA A 158 13.01 16.33 2.90
N GLU A 159 12.66 16.07 4.16
CA GLU A 159 12.91 16.91 5.33
C GLU A 159 14.19 16.52 6.08
N GLY A 160 14.79 15.38 5.75
CA GLY A 160 15.98 14.84 6.42
C GLY A 160 15.70 14.29 7.82
N SER A 161 14.44 13.97 8.16
CA SER A 161 14.10 13.31 9.43
C SER A 161 14.36 11.81 9.41
N VAL A 162 14.49 11.22 8.22
CA VAL A 162 15.02 9.88 7.95
C VAL A 162 15.94 9.94 6.73
N ASP A 163 16.82 8.97 6.60
CA ASP A 163 17.83 8.92 5.54
C ASP A 163 17.29 8.36 4.23
N ALA A 164 16.38 7.38 4.31
CA ALA A 164 15.89 6.64 3.16
C ALA A 164 14.44 6.14 3.32
N ALA A 165 13.81 5.79 2.21
CA ALA A 165 12.56 5.02 2.18
C ALA A 165 12.45 4.19 0.90
N ALA A 166 11.82 3.03 0.98
CA ALA A 166 11.47 2.21 -0.18
C ALA A 166 10.03 2.48 -0.60
N ILE A 167 9.81 2.86 -1.86
CA ILE A 167 8.54 3.42 -2.33
C ILE A 167 8.04 2.66 -3.55
N ASP A 168 6.75 2.38 -3.59
CA ASP A 168 6.07 1.86 -4.79
C ASP A 168 6.35 2.75 -6.01
N SER A 169 6.86 2.18 -7.11
CA SER A 169 7.25 2.95 -8.29
C SER A 169 6.11 3.77 -8.94
N GLN A 170 4.86 3.31 -8.85
CA GLN A 170 3.70 4.07 -9.33
C GLN A 170 3.42 5.25 -8.41
N VAL A 171 3.44 5.01 -7.09
CA VAL A 171 3.25 6.08 -6.10
C VAL A 171 4.34 7.12 -6.24
N LEU A 172 5.62 6.72 -6.30
CA LEU A 172 6.74 7.63 -6.49
C LEU A 172 6.55 8.50 -7.74
N ALA A 173 6.21 7.89 -8.88
CA ALA A 173 6.02 8.63 -10.12
C ALA A 173 4.89 9.68 -10.03
N ILE A 174 3.80 9.37 -9.32
CA ILE A 174 2.69 10.30 -9.09
C ILE A 174 3.13 11.44 -8.17
N GLU A 175 3.76 11.11 -7.04
CA GLU A 175 4.20 12.09 -6.05
C GLU A 175 5.21 13.07 -6.64
N LEU A 176 6.21 12.59 -7.39
CA LEU A 176 7.21 13.47 -8.01
C LEU A 176 6.63 14.34 -9.15
N ARG A 177 5.59 13.84 -9.84
CA ARG A 177 4.87 14.60 -10.86
C ARG A 177 4.05 15.73 -10.25
N ASP A 178 3.31 15.42 -9.18
CA ASP A 178 2.34 16.33 -8.56
C ASP A 178 3.00 17.31 -7.57
N HIS A 179 4.15 16.92 -6.99
CA HIS A 179 4.92 17.71 -6.03
C HIS A 179 6.34 17.98 -6.55
N ARG A 180 6.47 19.04 -7.36
CA ARG A 180 7.74 19.43 -8.00
C ARG A 180 8.84 19.81 -7.00
N ASP A 181 8.48 20.19 -5.79
CA ASP A 181 9.42 20.44 -4.70
C ASP A 181 10.02 19.15 -4.13
N LEU A 182 9.25 18.06 -4.04
CA LEU A 182 9.77 16.74 -3.69
C LEU A 182 10.72 16.24 -4.77
N ALA A 183 10.38 16.43 -6.05
CA ALA A 183 11.23 16.03 -7.18
C ALA A 183 12.61 16.71 -7.20
N LYS A 184 12.76 17.88 -6.58
CA LYS A 184 14.06 18.56 -6.46
C LYS A 184 14.88 18.07 -5.26
N ARG A 185 14.21 17.53 -4.24
CA ARG A 185 14.82 17.16 -2.95
C ARG A 185 15.09 15.66 -2.82
N LEU A 186 14.62 14.85 -3.76
CA LEU A 186 14.68 13.40 -3.68
C LEU A 186 15.39 12.81 -4.90
N ARG A 187 16.13 11.74 -4.69
CA ARG A 187 16.68 10.90 -5.76
C ARG A 187 16.61 9.43 -5.38
N SER A 188 16.53 8.57 -6.39
CA SER A 188 16.60 7.12 -6.18
C SER A 188 18.04 6.61 -6.25
N ILE A 189 18.39 5.68 -5.37
CA ILE A 189 19.72 5.04 -5.27
C ILE A 189 19.69 3.54 -5.57
N GLY A 190 18.52 3.02 -5.93
CA GLY A 190 18.37 1.60 -6.18
C GLY A 190 16.91 1.23 -6.38
N THR A 191 16.73 0.04 -6.93
CA THR A 191 15.43 -0.53 -7.23
C THR A 191 15.43 -1.99 -6.80
N ILE A 192 14.41 -2.39 -6.05
CA ILE A 192 14.15 -3.77 -5.65
C ILE A 192 12.98 -4.30 -6.47
N GLY A 193 13.14 -5.50 -7.06
CA GLY A 193 12.10 -6.16 -7.85
C GLY A 193 12.64 -6.82 -9.12
N PRO A 194 11.78 -7.10 -10.10
CA PRO A 194 10.36 -6.72 -10.17
C PRO A 194 9.47 -7.49 -9.18
N SER A 195 8.32 -6.91 -8.83
CA SER A 195 7.22 -7.57 -8.12
C SER A 195 5.97 -7.62 -9.00
N THR A 196 5.05 -8.56 -8.72
CA THR A 196 3.73 -8.56 -9.36
C THR A 196 2.92 -7.35 -8.90
N ILE A 197 2.22 -6.69 -9.83
CA ILE A 197 1.36 -5.54 -9.52
C ILE A 197 0.23 -5.93 -8.56
N GLN A 198 -0.31 -4.95 -7.84
CA GLN A 198 -1.49 -5.11 -7.01
C GLN A 198 -2.72 -5.51 -7.86
N PRO A 199 -3.42 -6.62 -7.53
CA PRO A 199 -4.50 -7.12 -8.36
C PRO A 199 -5.80 -6.32 -8.21
N VAL A 200 -6.66 -6.44 -9.22
CA VAL A 200 -8.09 -6.18 -9.11
C VAL A 200 -8.76 -7.51 -8.77
N VAL A 201 -9.48 -7.55 -7.66
CA VAL A 201 -10.19 -8.75 -7.20
C VAL A 201 -11.69 -8.50 -7.20
N ALA A 202 -12.46 -9.54 -7.49
CA ALA A 202 -13.91 -9.47 -7.61
C ALA A 202 -14.57 -10.59 -6.80
N SER A 203 -15.65 -10.26 -6.12
CA SER A 203 -16.43 -11.19 -5.32
C SER A 203 -16.98 -12.34 -6.15
N THR A 204 -16.79 -13.58 -5.68
CA THR A 204 -17.32 -14.78 -6.34
C THR A 204 -18.80 -15.03 -6.02
N SER A 205 -19.31 -14.44 -4.93
CA SER A 205 -20.68 -14.60 -4.45
C SER A 205 -21.62 -13.49 -4.97
N ARG A 206 -21.08 -12.27 -5.15
CA ARG A 206 -21.85 -11.08 -5.50
C ARG A 206 -21.95 -10.77 -6.98
N LEU A 207 -20.98 -11.25 -7.76
CA LEU A 207 -20.91 -11.06 -9.21
C LEU A 207 -21.04 -12.41 -9.90
N THR A 208 -21.74 -12.45 -11.02
CA THR A 208 -21.80 -13.63 -11.88
C THR A 208 -20.45 -13.91 -12.55
N ALA A 209 -20.24 -15.15 -13.02
CA ALA A 209 -19.04 -15.47 -13.79
C ALA A 209 -18.89 -14.59 -15.04
N ALA A 210 -20.00 -14.21 -15.69
CA ALA A 210 -20.00 -13.31 -16.84
C ALA A 210 -19.58 -11.87 -16.48
N GLU A 211 -20.04 -11.34 -15.35
CA GLU A 211 -19.61 -10.03 -14.85
C GLU A 211 -18.13 -10.04 -14.45
N ARG A 212 -17.65 -11.13 -13.83
CA ARG A 212 -16.21 -11.30 -13.52
C ARG A 212 -15.34 -11.54 -14.76
N ALA A 213 -15.92 -12.04 -15.85
CA ALA A 213 -15.23 -12.25 -17.12
C ALA A 213 -15.37 -11.06 -18.09
N SER A 214 -16.16 -10.05 -17.72
CA SER A 214 -16.32 -8.84 -18.52
C SER A 214 -14.94 -8.23 -18.76
N ARG A 215 -14.65 -7.80 -19.99
CA ARG A 215 -13.28 -7.46 -20.41
C ARG A 215 -12.79 -6.24 -19.63
N PHE A 216 -12.01 -6.48 -18.57
CA PHE A 216 -11.23 -5.48 -17.83
C PHE A 216 -10.04 -4.94 -18.66
N LEU A 217 -10.20 -4.75 -19.97
CA LEU A 217 -9.22 -4.07 -20.81
C LEU A 217 -9.49 -2.57 -20.70
N VAL A 218 -8.67 -1.88 -19.92
CA VAL A 218 -8.74 -0.42 -19.78
C VAL A 218 -7.36 0.15 -20.06
N SER A 219 -7.28 1.05 -21.03
CA SER A 219 -6.14 1.94 -21.14
C SER A 219 -6.49 3.26 -20.46
N ALA A 220 -5.91 3.52 -19.29
CA ALA A 220 -6.17 4.71 -18.50
C ALA A 220 -4.92 5.60 -18.46
N ALA A 221 -4.94 6.73 -19.18
CA ALA A 221 -3.91 7.73 -18.98
C ALA A 221 -4.23 8.53 -17.72
N TYR A 222 -3.47 8.33 -16.63
CA TYR A 222 -3.60 9.22 -15.48
C TYR A 222 -2.83 10.51 -15.74
N GLN A 223 -3.51 11.45 -16.40
CA GLN A 223 -3.10 12.85 -16.48
C GLN A 223 -3.78 13.58 -15.33
N SER A 224 -3.02 14.30 -14.51
CA SER A 224 -3.57 15.09 -13.39
C SER A 224 -4.54 16.14 -13.93
N ARG A 225 -5.82 15.78 -14.02
CA ARG A 225 -6.91 16.74 -14.06
C ARG A 225 -7.33 16.98 -12.61
N PRO A 226 -7.55 18.25 -12.20
CA PRO A 226 -8.20 18.50 -10.92
C PRO A 226 -9.51 17.73 -10.91
N ILE A 227 -9.72 16.87 -9.91
CA ILE A 227 -11.04 16.29 -9.67
C ILE A 227 -11.97 17.47 -9.43
N ALA A 228 -12.91 17.71 -10.35
CA ALA A 228 -13.98 18.66 -10.13
C ALA A 228 -14.73 18.20 -8.86
N SER A 229 -14.69 19.03 -7.83
CA SER A 229 -15.02 18.73 -6.44
C SER A 229 -16.52 18.53 -6.16
N ASN A 230 -17.29 17.92 -7.05
CA ASN A 230 -18.75 17.78 -6.91
C ASN A 230 -19.22 16.38 -6.49
N ARG A 231 -18.32 15.48 -6.11
CA ARG A 231 -18.71 14.30 -5.32
C ARG A 231 -18.03 14.40 -3.97
N SER A 232 -18.84 14.56 -2.93
CA SER A 232 -18.44 14.44 -1.54
C SER A 232 -17.83 13.05 -1.30
N ILE A 233 -16.52 12.93 -1.52
CA ILE A 233 -15.72 11.82 -1.01
C ILE A 233 -15.66 12.06 0.49
N ALA A 234 -16.58 11.45 1.24
CA ALA A 234 -16.52 11.42 2.69
C ALA A 234 -15.33 10.55 3.09
N CYS A 235 -14.15 11.16 3.15
CA CYS A 235 -13.01 10.60 3.85
C CYS A 235 -13.29 10.82 5.33
N SER A 236 -13.82 9.81 6.01
CA SER A 236 -13.92 9.79 7.47
C SER A 236 -12.51 9.60 8.04
N ILE A 237 -11.68 10.63 7.95
CA ILE A 237 -10.42 10.70 8.70
C ILE A 237 -10.82 10.89 10.15
N ASN A 238 -10.78 9.81 10.93
CA ASN A 238 -10.91 9.92 12.37
C ASN A 238 -9.59 10.51 12.90
N ALA A 239 -9.47 11.84 12.84
CA ALA A 239 -8.34 12.58 13.39
C ALA A 239 -8.49 12.67 14.91
N SER A 240 -8.13 11.60 15.61
CA SER A 240 -7.87 11.64 17.04
C SER A 240 -6.38 11.41 17.28
N SER A 241 -5.58 12.42 16.95
CA SER A 241 -4.24 12.63 17.48
C SER A 241 -4.14 14.09 17.93
N PRO A 242 -3.70 14.41 19.16
CA PRO A 242 -3.66 15.78 19.63
C PRO A 242 -2.58 16.57 18.89
N ARG A 243 -3.03 17.63 18.18
CA ARG A 243 -2.20 18.71 17.65
C ARG A 243 -1.29 19.27 18.77
N ALA A 244 0.01 19.07 18.67
CA ALA A 244 0.97 19.85 19.45
C ALA A 244 0.91 21.32 18.98
N LYS A 245 0.53 22.24 19.88
CA LYS A 245 0.68 23.68 19.67
C LYS A 245 2.08 24.11 20.12
N PRO A 246 2.83 24.91 19.34
CA PRO A 246 4.06 25.50 19.82
C PRO A 246 3.73 26.74 20.65
N ASN A 247 4.27 26.84 21.88
CA ASN A 247 4.62 28.14 22.42
C ASN A 247 5.71 28.03 23.50
N ALA A 248 6.71 28.89 23.34
CA ALA A 248 7.89 29.02 24.16
C ALA A 248 7.58 29.61 25.55
N ARG A 249 8.25 29.10 26.60
CA ARG A 249 8.99 29.89 27.59
C ARG A 249 9.76 28.99 28.60
N ARG A 250 10.96 29.48 28.91
CA ARG A 250 12.05 29.04 29.80
C ARG A 250 11.71 28.35 31.15
N ALA A 251 12.55 27.35 31.45
CA ALA A 251 13.45 27.21 32.63
C ALA A 251 13.16 26.18 33.75
N LYS A 252 14.22 25.37 33.96
CA LYS A 252 14.74 24.71 35.18
C LYS A 252 14.00 23.50 35.79
N GLY A 253 14.68 22.35 35.71
CA GLY A 253 14.87 21.46 36.85
C GLY A 253 14.08 20.14 36.85
N SER A 254 14.85 19.05 36.95
CA SER A 254 14.50 17.75 37.52
C SER A 254 13.81 16.68 36.64
N ARG A 255 14.62 15.64 36.37
CA ARG A 255 14.31 14.18 36.32
C ARG A 255 13.01 13.74 35.62
N TYR A 256 13.14 13.28 34.38
CA TYR A 256 12.15 12.42 33.73
C TYR A 256 12.40 10.95 34.11
N VAL A 257 11.42 10.36 34.79
CA VAL A 257 11.20 8.90 34.83
C VAL A 257 9.96 8.65 33.97
N ALA A 258 10.11 7.93 32.85
CA ALA A 258 9.01 7.59 31.96
C ALA A 258 8.29 6.34 32.50
N GLY A 259 7.06 6.52 32.97
CA GLY A 259 6.10 5.44 33.21
C GLY A 259 4.76 5.84 32.61
N PHE A 260 4.35 5.20 31.52
CA PHE A 260 2.99 5.33 31.00
C PHE A 260 2.23 4.03 31.22
N ASN A 261 1.28 4.08 32.16
CA ASN A 261 0.23 3.09 32.36
C ASN A 261 -0.85 3.30 31.28
N ILE A 262 -1.25 2.20 30.63
CA ILE A 262 -2.41 2.13 29.74
C ILE A 262 -3.63 1.83 30.62
N VAL A 263 -4.54 2.80 30.76
CA VAL A 263 -5.87 2.57 31.33
C VAL A 263 -6.86 2.38 30.19
N GLY A 264 -7.60 1.27 30.27
CA GLY A 264 -8.52 0.82 29.23
C GLY A 264 -9.79 1.64 29.10
N ALA A 265 -10.39 1.55 27.91
CA ALA A 265 -11.79 1.84 27.69
C ALA A 265 -12.48 0.52 27.29
N SER A 266 -13.31 0.02 28.18
CA SER A 266 -14.29 -1.02 27.95
C SER A 266 -15.49 -0.43 27.19
N CYS A 267 -15.91 -1.09 26.12
CA CYS A 267 -17.27 -0.93 25.61
C CYS A 267 -17.84 -2.32 25.33
N SER A 268 -18.88 -2.65 26.08
CA SER A 268 -19.60 -3.92 26.07
C SER A 268 -20.63 -3.92 24.94
N ILE A 269 -20.44 -4.78 23.94
CA ILE A 269 -21.51 -5.25 23.06
C ILE A 269 -21.47 -6.77 23.06
N SER A 270 -22.58 -7.36 23.52
CA SER A 270 -22.85 -8.79 23.52
C SER A 270 -23.03 -9.28 22.08
N ALA A 271 -22.05 -10.03 21.57
CA ALA A 271 -22.22 -10.91 20.44
C ALA A 271 -21.27 -12.11 20.62
N ARG A 272 -21.80 -13.33 20.46
CA ARG A 272 -21.09 -14.59 20.66
C ARG A 272 -19.72 -14.59 19.97
N ARG A 273 -18.66 -14.70 20.77
CA ARG A 273 -17.27 -14.73 20.32
C ARG A 273 -16.98 -16.03 19.58
N SER A 274 -16.72 -15.96 18.27
CA SER A 274 -16.10 -17.08 17.55
C SER A 274 -14.59 -17.09 17.84
N ARG A 275 -14.02 -18.28 18.08
CA ARG A 275 -12.59 -18.50 18.36
C ARG A 275 -11.66 -18.02 17.24
N ALA A 276 -12.17 -17.67 16.05
CA ALA A 276 -11.39 -17.20 14.90
C ALA A 276 -10.87 -15.76 15.06
N THR A 277 -11.59 -14.90 15.79
CA THR A 277 -11.22 -13.47 15.97
C THR A 277 -10.00 -13.24 16.86
N SER A 278 -9.62 -14.21 17.71
CA SER A 278 -8.44 -14.10 18.57
C SER A 278 -7.14 -14.48 17.85
N ALA A 279 -7.20 -15.35 16.82
CA ALA A 279 -6.04 -15.79 16.07
C ALA A 279 -5.50 -14.68 15.14
N LEU A 280 -6.37 -13.98 14.40
CA LEU A 280 -5.97 -12.83 13.58
C LEU A 280 -5.36 -11.70 14.43
N ARG A 281 -6.01 -11.34 15.55
CA ARG A 281 -5.45 -10.33 16.47
C ARG A 281 -4.13 -10.73 17.12
N ARG A 282 -3.81 -12.02 17.19
CA ARG A 282 -2.54 -12.54 17.75
C ARG A 282 -1.45 -12.63 16.68
N ALA A 283 -1.83 -12.87 15.42
CA ALA A 283 -0.93 -12.79 14.26
C ALA A 283 -0.66 -11.34 13.80
N MET A 284 -1.57 -10.40 14.11
CA MET A 284 -1.52 -8.98 13.71
C MET A 284 -1.13 -8.02 14.85
N ARG A 285 -0.61 -8.53 15.97
CA ARG A 285 -0.02 -7.69 17.02
C ARG A 285 1.48 -7.52 16.73
N PRO A 286 2.02 -6.28 16.70
CA PRO A 286 3.47 -6.12 16.77
C PRO A 286 3.92 -6.54 18.17
N SER A 287 4.57 -7.70 18.27
CA SER A 287 5.33 -8.03 19.47
C SER A 287 6.58 -7.17 19.46
N ILE A 288 6.66 -6.23 20.40
CA ILE A 288 7.93 -5.61 20.80
C ILE A 288 8.71 -6.72 21.50
N SER A 289 9.46 -7.50 20.73
CA SER A 289 10.41 -8.49 21.20
C SER A 289 11.61 -8.42 20.27
N SER A 290 12.78 -8.21 20.86
CA SER A 290 14.08 -8.01 20.22
C SER A 290 14.65 -9.30 19.59
N SER A 291 13.79 -10.17 19.06
CA SER A 291 14.17 -11.46 18.48
C SER A 291 13.48 -11.64 17.13
N PRO A 292 14.21 -12.01 16.07
CA PRO A 292 13.59 -12.20 14.76
C PRO A 292 12.60 -13.37 14.81
N PRO A 293 11.46 -13.30 14.10
CA PRO A 293 10.63 -14.47 13.88
C PRO A 293 11.42 -15.50 13.05
N THR A 294 11.47 -16.74 13.53
CA THR A 294 11.98 -17.86 12.75
C THR A 294 11.03 -18.15 11.59
N PHE A 295 11.41 -17.73 10.38
CA PHE A 295 10.75 -18.16 9.15
C PHE A 295 11.22 -19.57 8.80
N HIS A 296 10.39 -20.57 9.06
CA HIS A 296 10.56 -21.87 8.41
C HIS A 296 10.37 -21.68 6.90
N ALA A 297 11.33 -22.16 6.11
CA ALA A 297 11.30 -22.11 4.65
C ALA A 297 9.98 -22.68 4.11
N LEU A 298 9.14 -21.81 3.55
CA LEU A 298 7.96 -22.20 2.80
C LEU A 298 8.42 -22.79 1.45
N SER A 299 8.48 -24.13 1.40
CA SER A 299 8.64 -24.87 0.16
C SER A 299 7.38 -24.69 -0.70
N PHE A 300 7.44 -23.84 -1.71
CA PHE A 300 6.41 -23.74 -2.76
C PHE A 300 6.42 -25.02 -3.60
N ARG A 301 5.46 -25.93 -3.35
CA ARG A 301 5.13 -26.97 -4.33
C ARG A 301 4.27 -26.36 -5.42
N SER A 302 4.84 -26.28 -6.63
CA SER A 302 4.13 -25.99 -7.87
C SER A 302 3.04 -27.03 -8.10
N THR A 303 1.78 -26.68 -7.86
CA THR A 303 0.63 -27.39 -8.40
C THR A 303 0.15 -26.69 -9.66
N SER A 304 0.03 -27.45 -10.75
CA SER A 304 -0.36 -26.94 -12.07
C SER A 304 -1.81 -26.47 -12.06
N ALA A 305 -2.04 -25.17 -11.83
CA ALA A 305 -3.30 -24.52 -12.11
C ALA A 305 -3.18 -23.78 -13.45
N ARG A 306 -4.15 -24.00 -14.37
CA ARG A 306 -4.25 -23.25 -15.63
C ARG A 306 -4.17 -21.75 -15.35
N SER A 307 -3.21 -21.07 -15.99
CA SER A 307 -3.05 -19.63 -15.82
C SER A 307 -4.34 -18.89 -16.21
N PRO A 308 -4.91 -18.02 -15.37
CA PRO A 308 -5.90 -17.06 -15.84
C PRO A 308 -5.25 -16.21 -16.95
N ARG A 309 -5.96 -16.01 -18.06
CA ARG A 309 -5.49 -15.20 -19.18
C ARG A 309 -5.14 -13.80 -18.65
N ALA A 310 -3.89 -13.37 -18.79
CA ALA A 310 -3.47 -12.01 -18.47
C ALA A 310 -4.20 -11.04 -19.41
N ILE A 311 -4.97 -10.12 -18.83
CA ILE A 311 -5.69 -9.06 -19.55
C ILE A 311 -4.93 -7.75 -19.28
N PRO A 312 -4.25 -7.15 -20.26
CA PRO A 312 -3.43 -5.95 -20.04
C PRO A 312 -4.29 -4.70 -19.81
N ILE A 313 -4.09 -4.01 -18.70
CA ILE A 313 -4.63 -2.66 -18.44
C ILE A 313 -3.48 -1.66 -18.61
N SER A 314 -3.45 -0.82 -19.64
CA SER A 314 -2.34 0.14 -19.84
C SER A 314 -2.55 1.44 -19.05
N ILE A 315 -1.69 1.79 -18.10
CA ILE A 315 -1.80 3.07 -17.36
C ILE A 315 -0.75 4.09 -17.81
N CYS A 316 -1.13 5.17 -18.52
CA CYS A 316 -0.16 6.20 -18.95
C CYS A 316 0.25 7.12 -17.79
N ILE A 317 1.55 7.16 -17.50
CA ILE A 317 2.18 8.24 -16.73
C ILE A 317 3.00 9.05 -17.74
N GLY A 318 2.54 10.27 -18.03
CA GLY A 318 3.16 11.10 -19.06
C GLY A 318 4.56 11.56 -18.67
N SER A 319 5.55 11.25 -19.49
CA SER A 319 6.83 11.96 -19.54
C SER A 319 7.01 12.57 -20.93
N ARG A 320 6.91 13.90 -20.99
CA ARG A 320 7.68 14.68 -21.96
C ARG A 320 8.46 15.72 -21.17
N MET A 321 9.70 15.38 -20.83
CA MET A 321 10.76 16.36 -20.86
C MET A 321 11.62 15.98 -22.05
N LYS A 322 11.60 16.84 -23.07
CA LYS A 322 12.65 16.91 -24.09
C LYS A 322 13.57 18.08 -23.72
N PRO A 323 14.84 18.01 -24.15
CA PRO A 323 15.98 18.68 -23.51
C PRO A 323 15.85 20.20 -23.43
#